data_AF-A0A2U1PLK0-F1
#
_entry.id   AF-A0A2U1PLK0-F1
#
_cell.length_a   1.000
_cell.length_b   1.000
_cell.length_c   1.000
_cell.angle_alpha   90.00
_cell.angle_beta   90.00
_cell.angle_gamma   90.00
#
_symmetry.space_group_name_H-M   'P 1'
#
loop_
_entity.id
_entity.type
_entity.pdbx_description
1 polymer ?
#
loop_
_entity_poly.entity_id
_entity_poly.type
_entity_poly.pdbx_seq_one_letter_code
_entity_poly.pdbx_strand_id
1 'polypeptide(L)'
;MSFLLEFLQVYYMREQGQKLELASRLSSVVDVSGKKLSHMTILRDVIKLENQIPLFLVQTMLKHQHTEKPAKETLQIMLMGLYRELSPFQYRRQSPNVDINNCDHILDFLYHMTIPTPEELGIVDEENESGGGTRNLSMPKLPDETMINVDITEAQGGDVRGKEQSFKKPSHVKRLLDQTWRTIKKTYSGFKRFVQVIMFSRAVILVLKVPWKIISSLPVLQLLKDPIENMLANFQDETNEKLDDESNETNPPLIEEITIPSVTEMVNAGIRFIPVKNGTISAIRFNVKTSTLYLPVVHLDVNTEVYLRNLVAYEACVASGPLVMARYTELMNGIIDTEEDAKYLMDRKIVLNHLKSDQEVADLWNGMSKSVKMTKVPYMDKVIEEVNKRYNGTWRVKLARFMATYVFGSWKFLTLFSAVFMLFLSTVQTFCSIYSCARVFKQLPKLDHPE
;
A
#
# COMPACT_ATOMS: atom_id res chain seq x y z
N MET A 1 -8.05 43.04 -7.29
CA MET A 1 -7.64 43.20 -5.88
C MET A 1 -8.80 43.29 -4.90
N SER A 2 -9.79 44.21 -5.01
CA SER A 2 -10.93 44.21 -4.02
C SER A 2 -11.75 42.92 -4.06
N PHE A 3 -11.91 42.30 -5.23
CA PHE A 3 -12.59 41.01 -5.38
C PHE A 3 -12.01 39.88 -4.51
N LEU A 4 -10.67 39.70 -4.49
CA LEU A 4 -10.04 38.66 -3.67
C LEU A 4 -10.32 38.90 -2.19
N LEU A 5 -10.26 40.16 -1.75
CA LEU A 5 -10.49 40.50 -0.36
C LEU A 5 -11.95 40.28 0.05
N GLU A 6 -12.91 40.68 -0.79
CA GLU A 6 -14.33 40.40 -0.61
C GLU A 6 -14.61 38.88 -0.60
N PHE A 7 -13.91 38.11 -1.44
CA PHE A 7 -13.99 36.66 -1.47
C PHE A 7 -13.44 36.02 -0.18
N LEU A 8 -12.27 36.47 0.30
CA LEU A 8 -11.68 35.98 1.55
C LEU A 8 -12.52 36.34 2.78
N GLN A 9 -13.22 37.48 2.75
CA GLN A 9 -14.17 37.86 3.81
C GLN A 9 -15.30 36.84 4.00
N VAL A 10 -15.70 36.10 2.96
CA VAL A 10 -16.69 35.01 3.10
C VAL A 10 -16.23 33.98 4.15
N TYR A 11 -14.94 33.62 4.14
CA TYR A 11 -14.37 32.66 5.08
C TYR A 11 -14.24 33.23 6.48
N TYR A 12 -13.95 34.53 6.62
CA TYR A 12 -14.01 35.20 7.91
C TYR A 12 -15.41 35.12 8.54
N MET A 13 -16.45 35.48 7.77
CA MET A 13 -17.84 35.47 8.27
C MET A 13 -18.29 34.06 8.64
N ARG A 14 -17.91 33.06 7.83
CA ARG A 14 -18.20 31.65 8.11
C ARG A 14 -17.55 31.17 9.40
N GLU A 15 -16.30 31.52 9.63
CA GLU A 15 -15.58 31.18 10.87
C GLU A 15 -16.17 31.86 12.11
N GLN A 16 -16.72 33.07 11.98
CA GLN A 16 -17.40 33.77 13.07
C GLN A 16 -18.84 33.27 13.32
N GLY A 17 -19.33 32.30 12.54
CA GLY A 17 -20.70 31.80 12.64
C GLY A 17 -21.77 32.84 12.25
N GLN A 18 -21.38 33.90 11.54
CA GLN A 18 -22.27 34.98 11.13
C GLN A 18 -23.04 34.61 9.85
N LYS A 19 -24.31 35.02 9.78
CA LYS A 19 -25.12 34.89 8.56
C LYS A 19 -24.54 35.78 7.47
N LEU A 20 -24.39 35.22 6.28
CA LEU A 20 -23.77 35.85 5.12
C LEU A 20 -24.63 37.01 4.59
N GLU A 21 -24.51 38.22 5.14
CA GLU A 21 -24.93 39.44 4.46
C GLU A 21 -23.92 39.76 3.37
N LEU A 22 -24.04 39.04 2.27
CA LEU A 22 -23.10 39.15 1.17
C LEU A 22 -23.31 40.51 0.48
N ALA A 23 -22.22 41.26 0.26
CA ALA A 23 -22.27 42.43 -0.62
C ALA A 23 -22.94 42.02 -1.94
N SER A 24 -23.87 42.84 -2.45
CA SER A 24 -24.76 42.49 -3.56
C SER A 24 -24.08 41.84 -4.77
N ARG A 25 -22.80 42.17 -5.00
CA ARG A 25 -21.94 41.64 -6.08
C ARG A 25 -21.58 40.16 -5.95
N LEU A 26 -21.32 39.66 -4.74
CA LEU A 26 -20.90 38.27 -4.52
C LEU A 26 -22.10 37.30 -4.36
N SER A 27 -23.33 37.81 -4.18
CA SER A 27 -24.57 37.00 -4.09
C SER A 27 -24.83 36.10 -5.29
N SER A 28 -24.34 36.53 -6.47
CA SER A 28 -24.41 35.74 -7.69
C SER A 28 -23.26 34.73 -7.84
N VAL A 29 -22.20 34.83 -7.03
CA VAL A 29 -20.94 34.09 -7.20
C VAL A 29 -20.74 33.05 -6.11
N VAL A 30 -21.17 33.34 -4.89
CA VAL A 30 -21.01 32.50 -3.71
C VAL A 30 -22.36 32.39 -3.01
N ASP A 31 -22.97 31.20 -2.99
CA ASP A 31 -24.13 30.96 -2.14
C ASP A 31 -23.68 30.56 -0.73
N VAL A 32 -24.60 30.63 0.23
CA VAL A 32 -24.36 30.28 1.64
C VAL A 32 -23.86 28.83 1.82
N SER A 33 -24.10 27.96 0.83
CA SER A 33 -23.66 26.56 0.84
C SER A 33 -22.27 26.33 0.22
N GLY A 34 -21.67 27.34 -0.43
CA GLY A 34 -20.37 27.24 -1.12
C GLY A 34 -20.36 26.38 -2.40
N LYS A 35 -21.53 25.90 -2.85
CA LYS A 35 -21.63 24.87 -3.91
C LYS A 35 -21.77 25.40 -5.34
N LYS A 36 -21.70 26.71 -5.55
CA LYS A 36 -21.86 27.28 -6.89
C LYS A 36 -20.62 27.01 -7.75
N LEU A 37 -20.80 26.59 -9.00
CA LEU A 37 -19.71 26.28 -9.94
C LEU A 37 -18.68 27.43 -10.04
N SER A 38 -19.15 28.68 -9.97
CA SER A 38 -18.32 29.89 -9.94
C SER A 38 -17.39 29.97 -8.73
N HIS A 39 -17.86 29.55 -7.54
CA HIS A 39 -17.06 29.52 -6.32
C HIS A 39 -15.89 28.53 -6.45
N MET A 40 -16.16 27.34 -7.00
CA MET A 40 -15.12 26.32 -7.25
C MET A 40 -14.08 26.81 -8.26
N THR A 41 -14.49 27.50 -9.33
CA THR A 41 -13.55 28.09 -10.30
C THR A 41 -12.63 29.12 -9.64
N ILE A 42 -13.18 29.99 -8.77
CA ILE A 42 -12.38 31.00 -8.07
C ILE A 42 -11.40 30.33 -7.09
N LEU A 43 -11.85 29.32 -6.35
CA LEU A 43 -10.98 28.54 -5.47
C LEU A 43 -9.80 27.94 -6.22
N ARG A 44 -10.06 27.33 -7.40
CA ARG A 44 -9.00 26.81 -8.28
C ARG A 44 -8.03 27.88 -8.73
N ASP A 45 -8.52 29.07 -9.06
CA ASP A 45 -7.65 30.16 -9.51
C ASP A 45 -6.81 30.77 -8.38
N VAL A 46 -7.32 30.81 -7.15
CA VAL A 46 -6.58 31.32 -5.97
C VAL A 46 -5.40 30.42 -5.57
N ILE A 47 -5.52 29.11 -5.77
CA ILE A 47 -4.48 28.13 -5.40
C ILE A 47 -3.42 27.92 -6.47
N LYS A 48 -3.61 28.44 -7.69
CA LYS A 48 -2.66 28.27 -8.78
C LYS A 48 -1.35 28.99 -8.49
N LEU A 49 -0.21 28.31 -8.66
CA LEU A 49 1.12 28.89 -8.46
C LEU A 49 1.36 30.14 -9.33
N GLU A 50 0.79 30.20 -10.54
CA GLU A 50 0.84 31.35 -11.43
C GLU A 50 0.02 32.57 -10.97
N ASN A 51 -0.91 32.38 -10.02
CA ASN A 51 -1.87 33.41 -9.57
C ASN A 51 -1.64 33.86 -8.12
N GLN A 52 -0.39 33.80 -7.64
CA GLN A 52 -0.08 34.12 -6.25
C GLN A 52 0.03 35.63 -6.01
N ILE A 53 -0.73 36.10 -5.02
CA ILE A 53 -0.67 37.49 -4.54
C ILE A 53 0.07 37.50 -3.20
N PRO A 54 1.10 38.34 -3.05
CA PRO A 54 1.81 38.47 -1.78
C PRO A 54 0.89 38.83 -0.61
N LEU A 55 1.01 38.11 0.52
CA LEU A 55 0.13 38.31 1.68
C LEU A 55 0.29 39.71 2.29
N PHE A 56 1.47 40.32 2.20
CA PHE A 56 1.70 41.68 2.68
C PHE A 56 0.79 42.71 1.98
N LEU A 57 0.47 42.49 0.69
CA LEU A 57 -0.46 43.35 -0.05
C LEU A 57 -1.89 43.18 0.48
N VAL A 58 -2.32 41.93 0.69
CA VAL A 58 -3.66 41.64 1.25
C VAL A 58 -3.80 42.24 2.65
N GLN A 59 -2.77 42.10 3.49
CA GLN A 59 -2.73 42.69 4.82
C GLN A 59 -2.75 44.23 4.76
N THR A 60 -2.02 44.82 3.82
CA THR A 60 -2.03 46.28 3.61
C THR A 60 -3.42 46.75 3.20
N MET A 61 -4.10 46.03 2.30
CA MET A 61 -5.48 46.35 1.92
C MET A 61 -6.44 46.23 3.09
N LEU A 62 -6.30 45.20 3.93
CA LEU A 62 -7.09 45.04 5.15
C LEU A 62 -6.90 46.19 6.14
N LYS A 63 -5.68 46.72 6.29
CA LYS A 63 -5.43 47.90 7.14
C LYS A 63 -6.19 49.14 6.70
N HIS A 64 -6.48 49.26 5.40
CA HIS A 64 -7.25 50.38 4.85
C HIS A 64 -8.77 50.16 4.92
N GLN A 65 -9.21 48.93 5.18
CA GLN A 65 -10.60 48.66 5.53
C GLN A 65 -10.78 48.91 7.03
N HIS A 66 -11.84 49.61 7.42
CA HIS A 66 -12.18 49.80 8.83
C HIS A 66 -12.69 48.48 9.45
N THR A 67 -11.78 47.55 9.76
CA THR A 67 -12.08 46.34 10.53
C THR A 67 -11.86 46.57 12.02
N GLU A 68 -12.75 46.04 12.86
CA GLU A 68 -12.65 46.12 14.34
C GLU A 68 -11.43 45.37 14.89
N LYS A 69 -10.97 44.32 14.19
CA LYS A 69 -9.82 43.50 14.57
C LYS A 69 -8.54 43.90 13.82
N PRO A 70 -7.34 43.65 14.38
CA PRO A 70 -6.09 43.85 13.68
C PRO A 70 -6.06 43.10 12.35
N ALA A 71 -5.62 43.78 11.27
CA ALA A 71 -5.58 43.22 9.92
C ALA A 71 -4.88 41.85 9.84
N LYS A 72 -3.87 41.61 10.67
CA LYS A 72 -3.16 40.32 10.76
C LYS A 72 -4.08 39.20 11.25
N GLU A 73 -4.78 39.41 12.36
CA GLU A 73 -5.70 38.42 12.93
C GLU A 73 -6.87 38.15 11.99
N THR A 74 -7.40 39.20 11.36
CA THR A 74 -8.46 39.07 10.36
C THR A 74 -7.99 38.21 9.17
N LEU A 75 -6.80 38.49 8.63
CA LEU A 75 -6.22 37.70 7.55
C LEU A 75 -6.01 36.24 7.96
N GLN A 76 -5.57 35.99 9.21
CA GLN A 76 -5.41 34.64 9.72
C GLN A 76 -6.70 33.86 9.75
N ILE A 77 -7.77 34.46 10.24
CA ILE A 77 -9.09 33.80 10.28
C ILE A 77 -9.57 33.53 8.84
N MET A 78 -9.38 34.47 7.91
CA MET A 78 -9.72 34.28 6.48
C MET A 78 -8.97 33.09 5.87
N LEU A 79 -7.64 33.04 6.04
CA LEU A 79 -6.80 32.00 5.47
C LEU A 79 -7.06 30.63 6.12
N MET A 80 -7.36 30.59 7.42
CA MET A 80 -7.75 29.35 8.11
C MET A 80 -9.09 28.81 7.59
N GLY A 81 -10.08 29.69 7.37
CA GLY A 81 -11.36 29.29 6.77
C GLY A 81 -11.18 28.82 5.32
N LEU A 82 -10.30 29.47 4.55
CA LEU A 82 -9.95 29.04 3.19
C LEU A 82 -9.26 27.67 3.19
N TYR A 83 -8.30 27.43 4.09
CA TYR A 83 -7.64 26.14 4.26
C TYR A 83 -8.64 25.03 4.59
N ARG A 84 -9.63 25.29 5.46
CA ARG A 84 -10.67 24.30 5.80
C ARG A 84 -11.57 23.94 4.64
N GLU A 85 -11.77 24.86 3.69
CA GLU A 85 -12.55 24.61 2.48
C GLU A 85 -11.74 23.84 1.42
N LEU A 86 -10.45 24.16 1.29
CA LEU A 86 -9.60 23.63 0.21
C LEU A 86 -8.85 22.36 0.56
N SER A 87 -8.43 22.21 1.82
CA SER A 87 -7.54 21.13 2.21
C SER A 87 -8.26 19.79 2.09
N PRO A 88 -7.68 18.82 1.37
CA PRO A 88 -8.24 17.48 1.33
C PRO A 88 -7.99 16.72 2.64
N PHE A 89 -7.19 17.26 3.57
CA PHE A 89 -6.89 16.61 4.84
C PHE A 89 -7.80 17.10 5.97
N GLN A 90 -8.14 16.18 6.89
CA GLN A 90 -9.01 16.52 8.01
C GLN A 90 -8.37 17.55 8.96
N TYR A 91 -9.05 18.67 9.17
CA TYR A 91 -8.61 19.75 10.05
C TYR A 91 -8.43 19.28 11.51
N ARG A 92 -7.22 19.49 12.07
CA ARG A 92 -6.93 19.26 13.49
C ARG A 92 -7.38 20.49 14.29
N ARG A 93 -8.16 20.32 15.38
CA ARG A 93 -8.53 21.43 16.29
C ARG A 93 -7.33 22.17 16.88
N GLN A 94 -6.17 21.51 16.93
CA GLN A 94 -4.87 22.05 17.29
C GLN A 94 -3.96 22.01 16.04
N SER A 95 -4.38 22.68 14.98
CA SER A 95 -3.56 22.83 13.76
C SER A 95 -2.24 23.55 14.10
N PRO A 96 -1.16 23.32 13.35
CA PRO A 96 0.06 24.10 13.52
C PRO A 96 -0.28 25.59 13.48
N ASN A 97 0.22 26.34 14.46
CA ASN A 97 0.07 27.79 14.48
C ASN A 97 1.08 28.40 13.52
N VAL A 98 0.77 28.37 12.22
CA VAL A 98 1.60 28.99 11.19
C VAL A 98 1.52 30.51 11.35
N ASP A 99 2.66 31.15 11.62
CA ASP A 99 2.73 32.60 11.58
C ASP A 99 2.72 33.07 10.13
N ILE A 100 1.66 33.77 9.74
CA ILE A 100 1.46 34.31 8.39
C ILE A 100 2.56 35.27 7.97
N ASN A 101 3.28 35.87 8.93
CA ASN A 101 4.43 36.71 8.62
C ASN A 101 5.57 35.94 7.93
N ASN A 102 5.61 34.63 8.11
CA ASN A 102 6.59 33.75 7.46
C ASN A 102 6.08 33.22 6.12
N CYS A 103 4.87 33.60 5.70
CA CYS A 103 4.28 33.15 4.45
C CYS A 103 4.28 34.27 3.41
N ASP A 104 4.84 33.99 2.24
CA ASP A 104 4.94 34.97 1.16
C ASP A 104 3.59 35.20 0.46
N HIS A 105 2.84 34.13 0.22
CA HIS A 105 1.56 34.14 -0.50
C HIS A 105 0.60 33.05 0.00
N ILE A 106 -0.61 32.97 -0.58
CA ILE A 106 -1.67 32.04 -0.13
C ILE A 106 -1.24 30.58 -0.25
N LEU A 107 -0.67 30.19 -1.40
CA LEU A 107 -0.21 28.82 -1.62
C LEU A 107 0.91 28.39 -0.66
N ASP A 108 1.80 29.32 -0.29
CA ASP A 108 2.85 29.10 0.71
C ASP A 108 2.24 28.85 2.11
N PHE A 109 1.25 29.66 2.50
CA PHE A 109 0.48 29.40 3.71
C PHE A 109 -0.21 28.02 3.69
N LEU A 110 -0.86 27.65 2.57
CA LEU A 110 -1.51 26.35 2.41
C LEU A 110 -0.50 25.19 2.49
N TYR A 111 0.70 25.38 1.93
CA TYR A 111 1.80 24.42 2.02
C TYR A 111 2.22 24.20 3.48
N HIS A 112 2.54 25.27 4.21
CA HIS A 112 2.93 25.18 5.63
C HIS A 112 1.83 24.64 6.55
N MET A 113 0.56 24.78 6.18
CA MET A 113 -0.57 24.18 6.89
C MET A 113 -0.78 22.71 6.54
N THR A 114 -0.29 22.23 5.40
CA THR A 114 -0.50 20.86 4.90
C THR A 114 0.66 19.95 5.25
N ILE A 115 1.89 20.46 5.13
CA ILE A 115 3.10 19.67 5.31
C ILE A 115 3.49 19.65 6.79
N PRO A 116 3.77 18.45 7.35
CA PRO A 116 4.29 18.32 8.70
C PRO A 116 5.57 19.13 8.91
N THR A 117 5.75 19.72 10.08
CA THR A 117 6.98 20.44 10.40
C THR A 117 8.17 19.46 10.52
N PRO A 118 9.43 19.91 10.35
CA PRO A 118 10.61 19.05 10.52
C PRO A 118 10.63 18.30 11.86
N GLU A 119 10.13 18.93 12.93
CA GLU A 119 10.00 18.31 14.25
C GLU A 119 8.98 17.16 14.25
N GLU A 120 7.85 17.32 13.55
CA GLU A 120 6.87 16.23 13.37
C GLU A 120 7.43 15.07 12.52
N LEU A 121 8.39 15.38 11.64
CA LEU A 121 9.08 14.39 10.80
C LEU A 121 10.28 13.73 11.51
N GLY A 122 10.65 14.19 12.70
CA GLY A 122 11.83 13.70 13.44
C GLY A 122 13.15 14.01 12.73
N ILE A 123 13.18 15.03 11.87
CA ILE A 123 14.39 15.52 11.20
C ILE A 123 15.06 16.48 12.18
N VAL A 124 16.14 16.04 12.82
CA VAL A 124 17.02 16.92 13.61
C VAL A 124 18.09 17.42 12.65
N ASP A 125 18.25 18.73 12.52
CA ASP A 125 19.29 19.33 11.69
C ASP A 125 20.67 18.87 12.20
N GLU A 126 21.39 18.09 11.39
CA GLU A 126 22.81 17.78 11.61
C GLU A 126 23.67 18.97 11.18
N GLU A 127 23.48 20.14 11.78
CA GLU A 127 24.45 21.23 11.68
C GLU A 127 24.80 21.73 13.07
N ASN A 128 25.80 21.03 13.63
CA ASN A 128 26.76 21.40 14.69
C ASN A 128 26.84 20.30 15.75
N GLU A 129 27.78 19.37 15.57
CA GLU A 129 28.81 19.08 16.58
C GLU A 129 29.71 17.92 16.11
N SER A 130 30.92 18.29 15.71
CA SER A 130 32.09 17.43 15.80
C SER A 130 32.29 16.98 17.25
N GLY A 131 31.90 15.75 17.57
CA GLY A 131 32.16 15.14 18.88
C GLY A 131 31.54 13.76 19.01
N GLY A 132 32.38 12.71 18.96
CA GLY A 132 31.93 11.33 19.02
C GLY A 132 31.16 10.97 20.30
N GLY A 133 30.11 10.16 20.16
CA GLY A 133 29.41 9.57 21.29
C GLY A 133 28.15 8.81 20.88
N THR A 134 28.24 7.49 20.83
CA THR A 134 27.12 6.55 20.67
C THR A 134 26.04 6.81 21.73
N ARG A 135 24.82 7.21 21.33
CA ARG A 135 23.65 7.20 22.23
C ARG A 135 22.37 6.76 21.52
N ASN A 136 21.59 5.99 22.28
CA ASN A 136 20.46 5.15 21.90
C ASN A 136 19.22 5.95 21.42
N LEU A 137 18.54 5.44 20.39
CA LEU A 137 17.22 5.90 19.96
C LEU A 137 16.17 5.66 21.06
N SER A 138 15.59 6.73 21.59
CA SER A 138 14.38 6.69 22.41
C SER A 138 13.16 7.08 21.56
N MET A 139 12.09 6.30 21.75
CA MET A 139 10.82 6.38 21.02
C MET A 139 9.89 7.46 21.64
N PRO A 140 9.08 8.19 20.85
CA PRO A 140 8.09 9.13 21.40
C PRO A 140 6.95 8.41 22.15
N LYS A 141 6.49 9.01 23.25
CA LYS A 141 5.39 8.51 24.10
C LYS A 141 4.01 8.74 23.45
N LEU A 142 3.11 7.74 23.59
CA LEU A 142 1.68 7.81 23.24
C LEU A 142 0.92 8.81 24.14
N PRO A 143 -0.12 9.51 23.63
CA PRO A 143 -1.15 10.14 24.46
C PRO A 143 -2.32 9.21 24.81
N ASP A 144 -2.87 9.44 26.01
CA ASP A 144 -3.86 8.65 26.76
C ASP A 144 -5.18 8.34 26.03
N GLU A 145 -5.67 7.10 26.23
CA GLU A 145 -7.00 6.64 25.86
C GLU A 145 -8.06 7.13 26.86
N THR A 146 -9.08 7.83 26.37
CA THR A 146 -10.32 8.07 27.12
C THR A 146 -11.35 7.01 26.75
N MET A 147 -11.58 6.06 27.66
CA MET A 147 -12.66 5.07 27.59
C MET A 147 -14.01 5.75 27.82
N ILE A 148 -14.98 5.49 26.94
CA ILE A 148 -16.40 5.81 27.17
C ILE A 148 -17.07 4.55 27.73
N ASN A 149 -17.50 4.62 28.99
CA ASN A 149 -18.40 3.65 29.61
C ASN A 149 -19.82 3.84 29.07
N VAL A 150 -20.47 2.74 28.67
CA VAL A 150 -21.91 2.66 28.52
C VAL A 150 -22.42 1.67 29.57
N ASP A 151 -23.03 2.21 30.61
CA ASP A 151 -23.80 1.48 31.61
C ASP A 151 -25.08 0.91 30.99
N ILE A 152 -25.36 -0.36 31.23
CA ILE A 152 -26.72 -0.91 31.19
C ILE A 152 -26.96 -1.61 32.54
N THR A 153 -27.96 -1.09 33.23
CA THR A 153 -28.39 -1.43 34.58
C THR A 153 -28.99 -2.85 34.63
N GLU A 154 -28.54 -3.67 35.58
CA GLU A 154 -29.15 -4.96 35.92
C GLU A 154 -30.49 -4.76 36.66
N ALA A 155 -31.48 -5.59 36.31
CA ALA A 155 -32.59 -5.95 37.19
C ALA A 155 -32.44 -7.43 37.59
N GLN A 156 -32.57 -7.66 38.89
CA GLN A 156 -32.21 -8.82 39.69
C GLN A 156 -33.00 -10.11 39.41
N GLY A 157 -32.36 -11.25 39.70
CA GLY A 157 -32.92 -12.18 40.69
C GLY A 157 -32.97 -13.68 40.34
N GLY A 158 -32.09 -14.46 40.99
CA GLY A 158 -32.32 -15.88 41.35
C GLY A 158 -31.39 -16.90 40.67
N ASP A 159 -30.13 -17.03 41.08
CA ASP A 159 -29.59 -17.96 42.11
C ASP A 159 -29.47 -19.44 41.66
N VAL A 160 -28.24 -19.95 41.49
CA VAL A 160 -27.57 -20.91 42.40
C VAL A 160 -26.08 -21.07 42.03
N ARG A 161 -25.24 -20.36 42.81
CA ARG A 161 -24.01 -20.78 43.50
C ARG A 161 -23.05 -21.82 42.85
N GLY A 162 -21.91 -21.31 42.35
CA GLY A 162 -20.61 -21.51 43.01
C GLY A 162 -19.52 -22.42 42.38
N LYS A 163 -18.36 -21.77 42.13
CA LYS A 163 -16.97 -22.27 42.01
C LYS A 163 -16.43 -22.79 40.66
N GLU A 164 -15.68 -21.89 40.02
CA GLU A 164 -14.25 -22.03 39.69
C GLU A 164 -13.75 -23.43 39.30
N GLN A 165 -13.37 -23.64 38.02
CA GLN A 165 -12.18 -24.44 37.66
C GLN A 165 -11.84 -24.38 36.16
N SER A 166 -10.67 -23.81 35.89
CA SER A 166 -9.54 -24.47 35.21
C SER A 166 -9.79 -25.10 33.82
N PHE A 167 -9.17 -24.48 32.82
CA PHE A 167 -8.83 -25.04 31.51
C PHE A 167 -8.39 -26.52 31.60
N LYS A 168 -9.21 -27.45 31.08
CA LYS A 168 -8.83 -28.87 30.94
C LYS A 168 -8.13 -29.17 29.61
N LYS A 169 -6.80 -29.28 29.73
CA LYS A 169 -5.80 -30.24 29.15
C LYS A 169 -5.64 -30.47 27.62
N PRO A 170 -4.41 -30.35 27.09
CA PRO A 170 -4.03 -30.58 25.68
C PRO A 170 -3.78 -32.06 25.31
N SER A 171 -4.42 -33.04 25.99
CA SER A 171 -4.09 -34.46 25.81
C SER A 171 -4.81 -35.14 24.64
N HIS A 172 -6.02 -34.72 24.29
CA HIS A 172 -6.81 -35.36 23.24
C HIS A 172 -6.39 -34.96 21.82
N VAL A 173 -6.08 -33.68 21.59
CA VAL A 173 -5.65 -33.17 20.28
C VAL A 173 -4.28 -33.73 19.90
N LYS A 174 -3.35 -33.81 20.86
CA LYS A 174 -2.03 -34.41 20.65
C LYS A 174 -2.12 -35.91 20.35
N ARG A 175 -3.04 -36.62 21.01
CA ARG A 175 -3.30 -38.05 20.75
C ARG A 175 -3.92 -38.30 19.38
N LEU A 176 -4.81 -37.42 18.92
CA LEU A 176 -5.37 -37.45 17.57
C LEU A 176 -4.30 -37.19 16.52
N LEU A 177 -3.45 -36.17 16.71
CA LEU A 177 -2.32 -35.89 15.82
C LEU A 177 -1.29 -37.02 15.78
N ASP A 178 -0.99 -37.66 16.91
CA ASP A 178 -0.05 -38.79 16.97
C ASP A 178 -0.66 -40.08 16.38
N GLN A 179 -1.98 -40.24 16.43
CA GLN A 179 -2.67 -41.34 15.75
C GLN A 179 -2.72 -41.11 14.23
N THR A 180 -3.09 -39.92 13.78
CA THR A 180 -3.11 -39.59 12.34
C THR A 180 -1.69 -39.63 11.75
N TRP A 181 -0.68 -39.13 12.46
CA TRP A 181 0.72 -39.19 12.03
C TRP A 181 1.27 -40.62 11.94
N ARG A 182 0.85 -41.52 12.85
CA ARG A 182 1.21 -42.95 12.77
C ARG A 182 0.57 -43.66 11.58
N THR A 183 -0.70 -43.35 11.29
CA THR A 183 -1.39 -43.88 10.11
C THR A 183 -0.72 -43.38 8.84
N ILE A 184 -0.41 -42.09 8.74
CA ILE A 184 0.31 -41.49 7.61
C ILE A 184 1.71 -42.11 7.44
N LYS A 185 2.46 -42.34 8.52
CA LYS A 185 3.78 -43.01 8.45
C LYS A 185 3.69 -44.47 8.00
N LYS A 186 2.67 -45.22 8.43
CA LYS A 186 2.43 -46.59 7.95
C LYS A 186 2.04 -46.60 6.47
N THR A 187 1.20 -45.65 6.04
CA THR A 187 0.81 -45.51 4.63
C THR A 187 2.01 -45.08 3.77
N TYR A 188 2.86 -44.17 4.26
CA TYR A 188 4.08 -43.74 3.58
C TYR A 188 5.12 -44.87 3.44
N SER A 189 5.27 -45.74 4.44
CA SER A 189 6.19 -46.88 4.34
C SER A 189 5.68 -47.98 3.41
N GLY A 190 4.37 -48.23 3.39
CA GLY A 190 3.72 -49.12 2.41
C GLY A 190 3.81 -48.59 0.99
N PHE A 191 3.56 -47.28 0.81
CA PHE A 191 3.73 -46.59 -0.48
C PHE A 191 5.19 -46.58 -0.93
N LYS A 192 6.15 -46.36 -0.03
CA LYS A 192 7.58 -46.43 -0.33
C LYS A 192 8.01 -47.83 -0.81
N ARG A 193 7.48 -48.89 -0.18
CA ARG A 193 7.72 -50.28 -0.63
C ARG A 193 7.05 -50.54 -1.99
N PHE A 194 5.84 -50.06 -2.21
CA PHE A 194 5.14 -50.18 -3.49
C PHE A 194 5.88 -49.45 -4.62
N VAL A 195 6.34 -48.22 -4.38
CA VAL A 195 7.16 -47.45 -5.31
C VAL A 195 8.52 -48.11 -5.52
N GLN A 196 9.17 -48.66 -4.50
CA GLN A 196 10.41 -49.43 -4.67
C GLN A 196 10.17 -50.69 -5.53
N VAL A 197 9.10 -51.44 -5.32
CA VAL A 197 8.79 -52.64 -6.12
C VAL A 197 8.54 -52.28 -7.60
N ILE A 198 7.90 -51.14 -7.86
CA ILE A 198 7.66 -50.64 -9.23
C ILE A 198 8.96 -50.12 -9.86
N MET A 199 9.72 -49.27 -9.14
CA MET A 199 10.98 -48.66 -9.60
C MET A 199 12.10 -49.68 -9.83
N PHE A 200 12.13 -50.79 -9.07
CA PHE A 200 13.14 -51.85 -9.19
C PHE A 200 12.66 -53.09 -9.96
N SER A 201 11.49 -53.02 -10.61
CA SER A 201 11.04 -54.10 -11.49
C SER A 201 11.94 -54.19 -12.74
N ARG A 202 12.25 -55.42 -13.20
CA ARG A 202 13.14 -55.64 -14.35
C ARG A 202 12.68 -54.92 -15.62
N ALA A 203 11.37 -54.77 -15.80
CA ALA A 203 10.77 -54.04 -16.92
C ALA A 203 11.00 -52.52 -16.82
N VAL A 204 10.83 -51.92 -15.64
CA VAL A 204 11.05 -50.47 -15.43
C VAL A 204 12.53 -50.10 -15.47
N ILE A 205 13.43 -50.96 -14.96
CA ILE A 205 14.89 -50.77 -15.09
C ILE A 205 15.31 -50.86 -16.56
N LEU A 206 14.72 -51.75 -17.37
CA LEU A 206 15.00 -51.83 -18.81
C LEU A 206 14.46 -50.59 -19.55
N VAL A 207 13.24 -50.15 -19.25
CA VAL A 207 12.62 -48.96 -19.86
C VAL A 207 13.28 -47.65 -19.41
N LEU A 208 13.93 -47.59 -18.24
CA LEU A 208 14.76 -46.45 -17.82
C LEU A 208 16.21 -46.53 -18.34
N LYS A 209 16.80 -47.73 -18.43
CA LYS A 209 18.18 -47.91 -18.94
C LYS A 209 18.28 -47.77 -20.45
N VAL A 210 17.26 -48.17 -21.20
CA VAL A 210 17.30 -48.11 -22.67
C VAL A 210 17.34 -46.66 -23.17
N PRO A 211 16.50 -45.71 -22.67
CA PRO A 211 16.65 -44.30 -22.99
C PRO A 211 17.96 -43.72 -22.48
N TRP A 212 18.37 -44.02 -21.24
CA TRP A 212 19.60 -43.46 -20.68
C TRP A 212 20.87 -43.88 -21.44
N LYS A 213 20.92 -45.11 -21.95
CA LYS A 213 22.05 -45.64 -22.74
C LYS A 213 22.09 -45.08 -24.18
N ILE A 214 20.93 -44.67 -24.72
CA ILE A 214 20.80 -43.97 -26.00
C ILE A 214 21.12 -42.48 -25.84
N ILE A 215 20.69 -41.86 -24.74
CA ILE A 215 20.97 -40.46 -24.38
C ILE A 215 22.47 -40.25 -24.10
N SER A 216 23.13 -41.19 -23.41
CA SER A 216 24.56 -41.08 -23.09
C SER A 216 25.52 -41.39 -24.25
N SER A 217 25.02 -41.83 -25.41
CA SER A 217 25.83 -42.19 -26.59
C SER A 217 25.70 -41.18 -27.75
N LEU A 218 24.94 -40.10 -27.56
CA LEU A 218 24.80 -39.02 -28.53
C LEU A 218 25.88 -37.94 -28.30
N PRO A 219 26.74 -37.64 -29.29
CA PRO A 219 27.81 -36.64 -29.16
C PRO A 219 27.32 -35.22 -28.87
N VAL A 220 26.03 -34.93 -29.08
CA VAL A 220 25.38 -33.63 -28.78
C VAL A 220 25.37 -33.32 -27.28
N LEU A 221 25.36 -34.33 -26.40
CA LEU A 221 25.30 -34.13 -24.95
C LEU A 221 26.65 -33.76 -24.30
N GLN A 222 27.77 -33.98 -25.00
CA GLN A 222 29.07 -33.46 -24.55
C GLN A 222 29.20 -31.94 -24.75
N LEU A 223 28.48 -31.39 -25.73
CA LEU A 223 28.41 -29.95 -26.02
C LEU A 223 27.50 -29.16 -25.06
N LEU A 224 26.72 -29.86 -24.22
CA LEU A 224 25.83 -29.27 -23.22
C LEU A 224 26.45 -29.20 -21.82
N LYS A 225 27.63 -29.78 -21.61
CA LYS A 225 28.30 -29.76 -20.30
C LYS A 225 28.97 -28.41 -20.02
N ASP A 226 29.67 -27.87 -21.01
CA ASP A 226 30.39 -26.60 -20.91
C ASP A 226 29.47 -25.37 -20.74
N PRO A 227 28.29 -25.28 -21.41
CA PRO A 227 27.35 -24.17 -21.20
C PRO A 227 26.65 -24.21 -19.83
N ILE A 228 26.48 -25.39 -19.23
CA ILE A 228 25.81 -25.55 -17.92
C ILE A 228 26.77 -25.22 -16.78
N GLU A 229 28.06 -25.58 -16.90
CA GLU A 229 29.10 -25.15 -15.96
C GLU A 229 29.36 -23.63 -16.04
N ASN A 230 29.38 -23.04 -17.25
CA ASN A 230 29.44 -21.57 -17.40
C ASN A 230 28.16 -20.86 -16.91
N MET A 231 26.97 -21.44 -17.09
CA MET A 231 25.74 -20.89 -16.50
C MET A 231 25.76 -20.94 -14.96
N LEU A 232 26.30 -22.00 -14.35
CA LEU A 232 26.43 -22.14 -12.90
C LEU A 232 27.49 -21.21 -12.30
N ALA A 233 28.57 -20.93 -13.04
CA ALA A 233 29.59 -19.94 -12.65
C ALA A 233 29.03 -18.50 -12.69
N ASN A 234 28.21 -18.17 -13.69
CA ASN A 234 27.54 -16.85 -13.79
C ASN A 234 26.47 -16.60 -12.71
N PHE A 235 26.08 -17.61 -11.91
CA PHE A 235 25.21 -17.39 -10.74
C PHE A 235 25.98 -16.96 -9.47
N GLN A 236 27.31 -17.06 -9.46
CA GLN A 236 28.14 -16.70 -8.30
C GLN A 236 28.89 -15.38 -8.43
N ASP A 237 29.05 -14.83 -9.63
CA ASP A 237 29.60 -13.50 -9.88
C ASP A 237 28.65 -12.74 -10.81
N GLU A 238 27.80 -11.89 -10.24
CA GLU A 238 27.32 -10.63 -10.86
C GLU A 238 26.44 -9.89 -9.85
N THR A 239 27.11 -9.24 -8.92
CA THR A 239 26.66 -7.94 -8.39
C THR A 239 27.54 -6.92 -9.11
N ASN A 240 26.94 -6.00 -9.88
CA ASN A 240 27.60 -5.02 -10.77
C ASN A 240 28.13 -5.67 -12.07
N GLU A 241 27.94 -5.20 -13.31
CA GLU A 241 27.86 -3.83 -13.83
C GLU A 241 27.02 -3.76 -15.13
N LYS A 242 27.02 -2.59 -15.77
CA LYS A 242 26.09 -2.03 -16.76
C LYS A 242 26.41 -2.30 -18.26
N LEU A 243 25.34 -2.20 -19.08
CA LEU A 243 25.22 -1.65 -20.46
C LEU A 243 25.85 -2.48 -21.61
N ASP A 244 25.34 -2.56 -22.84
CA ASP A 244 24.56 -1.64 -23.70
C ASP A 244 23.61 -2.43 -24.64
N ASP A 245 22.49 -1.85 -25.06
CA ASP A 245 21.92 -2.17 -26.37
C ASP A 245 21.24 -0.93 -26.98
N GLU A 246 21.83 -0.45 -28.09
CA GLU A 246 21.30 0.62 -28.93
C GLU A 246 20.05 0.14 -29.67
N SER A 247 18.90 0.74 -29.38
CA SER A 247 17.87 0.94 -30.40
C SER A 247 17.20 2.29 -30.17
N ASN A 248 17.33 3.15 -31.18
CA ASN A 248 16.75 4.49 -31.24
C ASN A 248 15.22 4.40 -31.35
N GLU A 249 14.53 4.50 -30.22
CA GLU A 249 13.22 5.14 -30.13
C GLU A 249 13.24 6.08 -28.93
N THR A 250 12.96 7.36 -29.17
CA THR A 250 12.94 8.43 -28.16
C THR A 250 11.73 8.25 -27.24
N ASN A 251 11.76 7.23 -26.39
CA ASN A 251 10.86 7.12 -25.27
C ASN A 251 11.26 8.21 -24.25
N PRO A 252 10.34 9.08 -23.80
CA PRO A 252 10.61 9.98 -22.69
C PRO A 252 11.08 9.14 -21.49
N PRO A 253 11.96 9.66 -20.62
CA PRO A 253 12.50 8.88 -19.52
C PRO A 253 11.34 8.28 -18.72
N LEU A 254 11.32 6.95 -18.62
CA LEU A 254 10.35 6.22 -17.80
C LEU A 254 10.47 6.80 -16.39
N ILE A 255 9.43 7.53 -15.96
CA ILE A 255 9.34 8.02 -14.59
C ILE A 255 9.32 6.77 -13.72
N GLU A 256 10.40 6.53 -12.96
CA GLU A 256 10.47 5.40 -12.04
C GLU A 256 9.34 5.56 -11.02
N GLU A 257 8.31 4.75 -11.17
CA GLU A 257 7.19 4.68 -10.23
C GLU A 257 7.65 4.03 -8.92
N ILE A 258 7.08 4.46 -7.79
CA ILE A 258 7.34 3.80 -6.51
C ILE A 258 6.99 2.34 -6.64
N THR A 259 7.95 1.46 -6.35
CA THR A 259 7.67 0.04 -6.25
C THR A 259 6.93 -0.24 -4.94
N ILE A 260 5.60 -0.22 -4.97
CA ILE A 260 4.72 -0.65 -3.87
C ILE A 260 3.53 -1.43 -4.47
N PRO A 261 3.08 -2.55 -3.88
CA PRO A 261 1.90 -3.27 -4.36
C PRO A 261 0.62 -2.44 -4.21
N SER A 262 -0.38 -2.69 -5.07
CA SER A 262 -1.68 -2.01 -4.97
C SER A 262 -2.45 -2.43 -3.70
N VAL A 263 -3.50 -1.68 -3.33
CA VAL A 263 -4.37 -1.99 -2.19
C VAL A 263 -4.91 -3.42 -2.29
N THR A 264 -5.41 -3.83 -3.46
CA THR A 264 -5.98 -5.16 -3.69
C THR A 264 -4.93 -6.25 -3.50
N GLU A 265 -3.73 -6.06 -4.04
CA GLU A 265 -2.62 -6.98 -3.84
C GLU A 265 -2.23 -7.09 -2.35
N MET A 266 -2.10 -5.96 -1.66
CA MET A 266 -1.79 -5.89 -0.24
C MET A 266 -2.83 -6.60 0.61
N VAL A 267 -4.13 -6.38 0.33
CA VAL A 267 -5.24 -7.03 1.04
C VAL A 267 -5.20 -8.55 0.82
N ASN A 268 -4.94 -9.00 -0.41
CA ASN A 268 -4.79 -10.43 -0.74
C ASN A 268 -3.59 -11.08 -0.03
N ALA A 269 -2.54 -10.31 0.24
CA ALA A 269 -1.39 -10.70 1.05
C ALA A 269 -1.62 -10.60 2.58
N GLY A 270 -2.78 -10.11 3.01
CA GLY A 270 -3.18 -10.01 4.42
C GLY A 270 -2.72 -8.73 5.13
N ILE A 271 -2.34 -7.69 4.38
CA ILE A 271 -2.07 -6.35 4.91
C ILE A 271 -3.42 -5.62 5.08
N ARG A 272 -3.61 -5.00 6.23
CA ARG A 272 -4.84 -4.25 6.56
C ARG A 272 -4.60 -2.75 6.46
N PHE A 273 -5.65 -2.00 6.18
CA PHE A 273 -5.64 -0.54 6.11
C PHE A 273 -6.54 0.03 7.20
N ILE A 274 -6.06 1.03 7.94
CA ILE A 274 -6.81 1.69 9.00
C ILE A 274 -6.67 3.22 8.87
N PRO A 275 -7.77 3.99 8.93
CA PRO A 275 -7.72 5.44 8.90
C PRO A 275 -7.17 6.02 10.21
N VAL A 276 -6.39 7.09 10.10
CA VAL A 276 -6.00 7.94 11.23
C VAL A 276 -6.85 9.20 11.23
N LYS A 277 -7.80 9.28 12.17
CA LYS A 277 -8.65 10.47 12.35
C LYS A 277 -7.80 11.67 12.78
N ASN A 278 -8.05 12.84 12.21
CA ASN A 278 -7.27 14.08 12.44
C ASN A 278 -5.76 13.91 12.19
N GLY A 279 -5.36 12.91 11.40
CA GLY A 279 -4.00 12.68 10.98
C GLY A 279 -3.66 13.52 9.75
N THR A 280 -2.49 14.13 9.76
CA THR A 280 -1.85 14.74 8.57
C THR A 280 -0.99 13.69 7.87
N ILE A 281 -0.22 14.09 6.85
CA ILE A 281 0.68 13.20 6.11
C ILE A 281 1.68 12.46 7.05
N SER A 282 2.12 13.08 8.14
CA SER A 282 3.01 12.45 9.14
C SER A 282 2.37 11.27 9.89
N ALA A 283 1.05 11.07 9.79
CA ALA A 283 0.35 9.95 10.41
C ALA A 283 0.60 8.61 9.72
N ILE A 284 1.17 8.61 8.51
CA ILE A 284 1.45 7.42 7.72
C ILE A 284 2.47 6.56 8.45
N ARG A 285 2.08 5.32 8.76
CA ARG A 285 2.94 4.36 9.46
C ARG A 285 2.53 2.94 9.16
N PHE A 286 3.48 2.03 9.23
CA PHE A 286 3.23 0.60 9.13
C PHE A 286 3.51 -0.10 10.46
N ASN A 287 2.59 -0.95 10.89
CA ASN A 287 2.80 -1.83 12.04
C ASN A 287 3.10 -3.24 11.52
N VAL A 288 4.38 -3.62 11.56
CA VAL A 288 4.86 -4.93 11.10
C VAL A 288 4.19 -6.09 11.84
N LYS A 289 3.97 -5.97 13.17
CA LYS A 289 3.41 -7.04 14.01
C LYS A 289 1.97 -7.33 13.62
N THR A 290 1.16 -6.29 13.43
CA THR A 290 -0.24 -6.44 13.06
C THR A 290 -0.44 -6.55 11.55
N SER A 291 0.59 -6.23 10.75
CA SER A 291 0.49 -6.07 9.28
C SER A 291 -0.58 -5.05 8.90
N THR A 292 -0.54 -3.88 9.54
CA THR A 292 -1.49 -2.79 9.30
C THR A 292 -0.76 -1.55 8.78
N LEU A 293 -1.19 -1.04 7.62
CA LEU A 293 -0.85 0.28 7.10
C LEU A 293 -1.88 1.31 7.59
N TYR A 294 -1.39 2.37 8.23
CA TYR A 294 -2.21 3.48 8.68
C TYR A 294 -2.05 4.65 7.71
N LEU A 295 -3.17 5.22 7.27
CA LEU A 295 -3.20 6.34 6.32
C LEU A 295 -4.05 7.48 6.89
N PRO A 296 -3.71 8.75 6.60
CA PRO A 296 -4.57 9.87 6.93
C PRO A 296 -5.89 9.79 6.16
N VAL A 297 -6.95 10.36 6.72
CA VAL A 297 -8.23 10.50 6.02
C VAL A 297 -8.12 11.64 5.02
N VAL A 298 -8.50 11.38 3.77
CA VAL A 298 -8.47 12.35 2.67
C VAL A 298 -9.87 12.52 2.07
N HIS A 299 -10.32 13.77 1.93
CA HIS A 299 -11.54 14.18 1.28
C HIS A 299 -11.22 14.59 -0.16
N LEU A 300 -11.83 13.91 -1.13
CA LEU A 300 -11.63 14.19 -2.54
C LEU A 300 -12.84 14.93 -3.10
N ASP A 301 -12.56 16.02 -3.80
CA ASP A 301 -13.52 16.85 -4.48
C ASP A 301 -12.94 17.38 -5.80
N VAL A 302 -13.73 18.18 -6.51
CA VAL A 302 -13.34 18.75 -7.80
C VAL A 302 -12.09 19.64 -7.74
N ASN A 303 -11.68 20.18 -6.59
CA ASN A 303 -10.52 21.06 -6.46
C ASN A 303 -9.27 20.34 -5.98
N THR A 304 -9.43 19.13 -5.46
CA THR A 304 -8.36 18.36 -4.81
C THR A 304 -7.17 18.14 -5.75
N GLU A 305 -7.40 17.78 -7.02
CA GLU A 305 -6.31 17.60 -7.98
C GLU A 305 -5.50 18.89 -8.16
N VAL A 306 -6.18 20.02 -8.33
CA VAL A 306 -5.54 21.33 -8.51
C VAL A 306 -4.76 21.72 -7.26
N TYR A 307 -5.32 21.48 -6.07
CA TYR A 307 -4.67 21.73 -4.79
C TYR A 307 -3.37 20.93 -4.66
N LEU A 308 -3.46 19.60 -4.82
CA LEU A 308 -2.30 18.70 -4.65
C LEU A 308 -1.21 19.03 -5.68
N ARG A 309 -1.56 19.22 -6.97
CA ARG A 309 -0.58 19.53 -8.02
C ARG A 309 0.13 20.87 -7.79
N ASN A 310 -0.58 21.90 -7.33
CA ASN A 310 0.04 23.20 -7.06
C ASN A 310 0.94 23.14 -5.82
N LEU A 311 0.58 22.36 -4.79
CA LEU A 311 1.49 22.14 -3.67
C LEU A 311 2.75 21.37 -4.09
N VAL A 312 2.62 20.33 -4.92
CA VAL A 312 3.77 19.61 -5.48
C VAL A 312 4.66 20.52 -6.32
N ALA A 313 4.08 21.37 -7.16
CA ALA A 313 4.82 22.34 -7.97
C ALA A 313 5.51 23.39 -7.10
N TYR A 314 4.82 23.93 -6.09
CA TYR A 314 5.38 24.86 -5.11
C TYR A 314 6.57 24.25 -4.37
N GLU A 315 6.39 23.03 -3.86
CA GLU A 315 7.42 22.26 -3.17
C GLU A 315 8.66 22.07 -4.07
N ALA A 316 8.48 21.70 -5.33
CA ALA A 316 9.57 21.53 -6.29
C ALA A 316 10.30 22.84 -6.65
N CYS A 317 9.63 24.00 -6.55
CA CYS A 317 10.20 25.30 -6.87
C CYS A 317 10.91 25.97 -5.68
N VAL A 318 10.40 25.76 -4.46
CA VAL A 318 10.78 26.58 -3.30
C VAL A 318 11.40 25.77 -2.16
N ALA A 319 11.05 24.48 -2.01
CA ALA A 319 11.50 23.72 -0.86
C ALA A 319 13.00 23.36 -0.95
N SER A 320 13.76 23.76 0.06
CA SER A 320 15.16 23.33 0.25
C SER A 320 15.29 21.95 0.93
N GLY A 321 14.18 21.22 1.09
CA GLY A 321 14.08 20.00 1.90
C GLY A 321 13.43 18.80 1.17
N PRO A 322 13.09 17.73 1.91
CA PRO A 322 12.43 16.57 1.32
C PRO A 322 11.10 16.96 0.68
N LEU A 323 10.83 16.43 -0.51
CA LEU A 323 9.59 16.68 -1.25
C LEU A 323 8.45 15.79 -0.69
N VAL A 324 7.95 16.16 0.49
CA VAL A 324 6.96 15.40 1.28
C VAL A 324 5.62 15.27 0.55
N MET A 325 5.15 16.36 -0.05
CA MET A 325 3.90 16.38 -0.81
C MET A 325 4.01 15.49 -2.04
N ALA A 326 5.10 15.63 -2.80
CA ALA A 326 5.36 14.79 -3.96
C ALA A 326 5.38 13.31 -3.56
N ARG A 327 6.13 12.96 -2.50
CA ARG A 327 6.21 11.58 -2.04
C ARG A 327 4.88 11.00 -1.58
N TYR A 328 4.05 11.80 -0.92
CA TYR A 328 2.70 11.40 -0.55
C TYR A 328 1.85 11.09 -1.80
N THR A 329 1.88 11.96 -2.81
CA THR A 329 1.11 11.74 -4.04
C THR A 329 1.58 10.52 -4.82
N GLU A 330 2.88 10.27 -4.87
CA GLU A 330 3.46 9.06 -5.46
C GLU A 330 3.04 7.80 -4.69
N LEU A 331 3.03 7.83 -3.34
CA LEU A 331 2.57 6.71 -2.52
C LEU A 331 1.10 6.39 -2.78
N MET A 332 0.25 7.43 -2.81
CA MET A 332 -1.18 7.25 -3.05
C MET A 332 -1.46 6.74 -4.47
N ASN A 333 -0.73 7.21 -5.48
CA ASN A 333 -0.73 6.67 -6.85
C ASN A 333 -0.34 5.18 -6.84
N GLY A 334 0.78 4.82 -6.22
CA GLY A 334 1.26 3.43 -6.23
C GLY A 334 0.34 2.43 -5.52
N ILE A 335 -0.46 2.86 -4.53
CA ILE A 335 -1.39 1.96 -3.85
C ILE A 335 -2.80 1.95 -4.46
N ILE A 336 -3.19 2.97 -5.24
CA ILE A 336 -4.53 3.09 -5.86
C ILE A 336 -4.37 2.99 -7.37
N ASP A 337 -4.37 1.77 -7.90
CA ASP A 337 -4.23 1.52 -9.35
C ASP A 337 -5.60 1.41 -10.03
N THR A 338 -6.56 0.75 -9.36
CA THR A 338 -7.87 0.38 -9.92
C THR A 338 -9.06 1.01 -9.18
N GLU A 339 -10.25 0.97 -9.80
CA GLU A 339 -11.51 1.35 -9.14
C GLU A 339 -11.74 0.52 -7.87
N GLU A 340 -11.36 -0.77 -7.86
CA GLU A 340 -11.46 -1.65 -6.70
C GLU A 340 -10.57 -1.18 -5.53
N ASP A 341 -9.37 -0.70 -5.83
CA ASP A 341 -8.45 -0.15 -4.82
C ASP A 341 -9.05 1.10 -4.17
N ALA A 342 -9.55 2.02 -5.00
CA ALA A 342 -10.24 3.22 -4.54
C ALA A 342 -11.45 2.86 -3.67
N LYS A 343 -12.30 1.96 -4.15
CA LYS A 343 -13.49 1.49 -3.44
C LYS A 343 -13.16 0.89 -2.08
N TYR A 344 -12.12 0.07 -2.00
CA TYR A 344 -11.69 -0.52 -0.74
C TYR A 344 -11.28 0.56 0.29
N LEU A 345 -10.53 1.58 -0.12
CA LEU A 345 -10.14 2.68 0.77
C LEU A 345 -11.33 3.55 1.19
N MET A 346 -12.33 3.70 0.32
CA MET A 346 -13.59 4.37 0.64
C MET A 346 -14.44 3.61 1.66
N ASP A 347 -14.54 2.29 1.52
CA ASP A 347 -15.20 1.41 2.48
C ASP A 347 -14.53 1.49 3.86
N ARG A 348 -13.20 1.66 3.89
CA ARG A 348 -12.41 1.87 5.11
C ARG A 348 -12.43 3.29 5.66
N LYS A 349 -13.13 4.23 5.00
CA LYS A 349 -13.19 5.65 5.38
C LYS A 349 -11.81 6.32 5.45
N ILE A 350 -10.87 5.84 4.63
CA ILE A 350 -9.57 6.48 4.40
C ILE A 350 -9.73 7.53 3.32
N VAL A 351 -10.44 7.19 2.25
CA VAL A 351 -10.82 8.13 1.19
C VAL A 351 -12.31 8.48 1.33
N LEU A 352 -12.64 9.76 1.30
CA LEU A 352 -14.00 10.27 1.35
C LEU A 352 -14.30 10.98 0.04
N ASN A 353 -15.10 10.33 -0.80
CA ASN A 353 -15.33 10.73 -2.17
C ASN A 353 -16.52 11.71 -2.32
N HIS A 354 -16.27 12.88 -2.88
CA HIS A 354 -17.27 13.84 -3.35
C HIS A 354 -17.15 14.09 -4.86
N LEU A 355 -16.44 13.21 -5.58
CA LEU A 355 -16.41 13.12 -7.04
C LEU A 355 -17.61 12.29 -7.55
N LYS A 356 -17.71 12.09 -8.86
CA LYS A 356 -18.88 11.45 -9.47
C LYS A 356 -18.86 9.93 -9.41
N SER A 357 -17.69 9.32 -9.30
CA SER A 357 -17.53 7.86 -9.32
C SER A 357 -16.28 7.40 -8.57
N ASP A 358 -16.20 6.09 -8.31
CA ASP A 358 -15.04 5.44 -7.70
C ASP A 358 -13.87 5.39 -8.71
N GLN A 359 -14.15 5.24 -10.00
CA GLN A 359 -13.16 5.34 -11.08
C GLN A 359 -12.48 6.72 -11.11
N GLU A 360 -13.23 7.81 -10.93
CA GLU A 360 -12.67 9.17 -10.93
C GLU A 360 -11.68 9.39 -9.77
N VAL A 361 -11.82 8.64 -8.67
CA VAL A 361 -10.84 8.63 -7.57
C VAL A 361 -9.53 7.97 -8.00
N ALA A 362 -9.60 6.80 -8.64
CA ALA A 362 -8.41 6.12 -9.15
C ALA A 362 -7.70 6.96 -10.22
N ASP A 363 -8.47 7.51 -11.17
CA ASP A 363 -7.94 8.37 -12.24
C ASP A 363 -7.26 9.63 -11.69
N LEU A 364 -7.80 10.24 -10.63
CA LEU A 364 -7.19 11.39 -9.96
C LEU A 364 -5.79 11.05 -9.47
N TRP A 365 -5.62 9.96 -8.73
CA TRP A 365 -4.33 9.56 -8.18
C TRP A 365 -3.35 9.10 -9.26
N ASN A 366 -3.81 8.29 -10.22
CA ASN A 366 -3.05 7.86 -11.39
C ASN A 366 -2.58 9.03 -12.28
N GLY A 367 -3.27 10.17 -12.22
CA GLY A 367 -2.87 11.40 -12.89
C GLY A 367 -1.71 12.15 -12.22
N MET A 368 -1.45 11.93 -10.92
CA MET A 368 -0.56 12.78 -10.13
C MET A 368 0.94 12.59 -10.41
N SER A 369 1.37 11.36 -10.74
CA SER A 369 2.79 10.96 -10.81
C SER A 369 3.52 11.38 -12.09
N LYS A 370 2.81 11.94 -13.09
CA LYS A 370 3.35 12.21 -14.45
C LYS A 370 4.42 13.32 -14.55
N SER A 371 4.81 13.97 -13.45
CA SER A 371 5.50 15.27 -13.55
C SER A 371 6.67 15.50 -12.59
N VAL A 372 7.08 14.50 -11.77
CA VAL A 372 8.13 14.70 -10.76
C VAL A 372 9.12 13.53 -10.74
N LYS A 373 10.41 13.82 -10.61
CA LYS A 373 11.47 12.82 -10.41
C LYS A 373 11.28 12.18 -9.03
N MET A 374 11.42 10.85 -8.94
CA MET A 374 11.25 10.10 -7.69
C MET A 374 11.95 10.78 -6.52
N THR A 375 11.15 11.09 -5.50
CA THR A 375 11.57 11.84 -4.32
C THR A 375 11.91 10.89 -3.18
N LYS A 376 12.82 11.30 -2.29
CA LYS A 376 13.20 10.51 -1.11
C LYS A 376 12.75 11.24 0.14
N VAL A 377 11.93 10.57 0.94
CA VAL A 377 11.44 11.06 2.22
C VAL A 377 11.62 9.93 3.23
N PRO A 378 12.64 9.99 4.10
CA PRO A 378 13.13 8.82 4.84
C PRO A 378 12.06 8.05 5.61
N TYR A 379 11.10 8.74 6.25
CA TYR A 379 10.06 8.05 7.02
C TYR A 379 9.03 7.32 6.13
N MET A 380 8.63 7.91 5.00
CA MET A 380 7.73 7.24 4.04
C MET A 380 8.45 6.09 3.34
N ASP A 381 9.72 6.29 2.98
CA ASP A 381 10.53 5.26 2.34
C ASP A 381 10.69 4.04 3.24
N LYS A 382 10.89 4.27 4.55
CA LYS A 382 10.87 3.20 5.55
C LYS A 382 9.52 2.48 5.60
N VAL A 383 8.41 3.21 5.57
CA VAL A 383 7.07 2.60 5.52
C VAL A 383 6.90 1.73 4.28
N ILE A 384 7.30 2.23 3.10
CA ILE A 384 7.25 1.50 1.83
C ILE A 384 8.12 0.24 1.88
N GLU A 385 9.34 0.34 2.41
CA GLU A 385 10.25 -0.79 2.57
C GLU A 385 9.64 -1.87 3.49
N GLU A 386 9.10 -1.47 4.64
CA GLU A 386 8.48 -2.41 5.59
C GLU A 386 7.24 -3.10 5.00
N VAL A 387 6.40 -2.36 4.26
CA VAL A 387 5.25 -2.89 3.52
C VAL A 387 5.72 -3.92 2.48
N ASN A 388 6.69 -3.56 1.65
CA ASN A 388 7.25 -4.43 0.62
C ASN A 388 7.87 -5.69 1.21
N LYS A 389 8.64 -5.56 2.30
CA LYS A 389 9.22 -6.69 3.02
C LYS A 389 8.13 -7.64 3.54
N ARG A 390 7.05 -7.09 4.10
CA ARG A 390 5.93 -7.91 4.59
C ARG A 390 5.16 -8.58 3.46
N TYR A 391 4.89 -7.86 2.38
CA TYR A 391 4.21 -8.34 1.17
C TYR A 391 5.02 -9.49 0.54
N ASN A 392 6.29 -9.24 0.22
CA ASN A 392 7.23 -10.19 -0.37
C ASN A 392 7.52 -11.39 0.53
N GLY A 393 7.40 -11.23 1.85
CA GLY A 393 7.50 -12.31 2.83
C GLY A 393 6.32 -13.29 2.82
N THR A 394 5.16 -12.90 2.25
CA THR A 394 3.93 -13.69 2.31
C THR A 394 4.02 -14.92 1.39
N TRP A 395 3.72 -16.10 1.93
CA TRP A 395 3.78 -17.35 1.16
C TRP A 395 2.87 -17.33 -0.08
N ARG A 396 1.70 -16.68 -0.02
CA ARG A 396 0.82 -16.50 -1.18
C ARG A 396 1.51 -15.77 -2.33
N VAL A 397 2.21 -14.68 -2.04
CA VAL A 397 2.94 -13.88 -3.04
C VAL A 397 4.12 -14.68 -3.59
N LYS A 398 4.88 -15.36 -2.73
CA LYS A 398 5.97 -16.25 -3.15
C LYS A 398 5.48 -17.39 -4.04
N LEU A 399 4.35 -18.01 -3.68
CA LEU A 399 3.73 -19.07 -4.48
C LEU A 399 3.20 -18.50 -5.80
N ALA A 400 2.55 -17.34 -5.81
CA ALA A 400 2.07 -16.72 -7.04
C ALA A 400 3.22 -16.44 -8.02
N ARG A 401 4.35 -15.89 -7.53
CA ARG A 401 5.56 -15.72 -8.34
C ARG A 401 6.11 -17.06 -8.83
N PHE A 402 6.20 -18.06 -7.97
CA PHE A 402 6.64 -19.40 -8.38
C PHE A 402 5.73 -19.98 -9.47
N MET A 403 4.41 -19.87 -9.32
CA MET A 403 3.46 -20.34 -10.32
C MET A 403 3.61 -19.58 -11.64
N ALA A 404 3.76 -18.25 -11.59
CA ALA A 404 3.99 -17.41 -12.77
C ALA A 404 5.27 -17.81 -13.50
N THR A 405 6.41 -17.84 -12.80
CA THR A 405 7.72 -18.10 -13.42
C THR A 405 7.85 -19.54 -13.90
N TYR A 406 7.45 -20.53 -13.09
CA TYR A 406 7.73 -21.93 -13.39
C TYR A 406 6.56 -22.63 -14.06
N VAL A 407 5.35 -22.54 -13.51
CA VAL A 407 4.20 -23.31 -14.00
C VAL A 407 3.62 -22.70 -15.27
N PHE A 408 3.31 -21.41 -15.25
CA PHE A 408 2.78 -20.70 -16.42
C PHE A 408 3.87 -20.45 -17.46
N GLY A 409 5.07 -20.04 -17.04
CA GLY A 409 6.23 -19.93 -17.94
C GLY A 409 6.57 -21.23 -18.67
N SER A 410 6.41 -22.39 -18.01
CA SER A 410 6.67 -23.71 -18.61
C SER A 410 5.42 -24.43 -19.11
N TRP A 411 4.30 -23.73 -19.30
CA TRP A 411 3.01 -24.35 -19.60
C TRP A 411 3.07 -25.30 -20.81
N LYS A 412 3.82 -24.94 -21.86
CA LYS A 412 4.01 -25.80 -23.05
C LYS A 412 4.71 -27.12 -22.71
N PHE A 413 5.78 -27.08 -21.91
CA PHE A 413 6.46 -28.29 -21.46
C PHE A 413 5.57 -29.14 -20.56
N LEU A 414 4.78 -28.51 -19.69
CA LEU A 414 3.83 -29.21 -18.83
C LEU A 414 2.76 -29.95 -19.65
N THR A 415 2.24 -29.31 -20.70
CA THR A 415 1.26 -29.95 -21.61
C THR A 415 1.87 -31.13 -22.37
N LEU A 416 3.10 -31.01 -22.86
CA LEU A 416 3.81 -32.11 -23.50
C LEU A 416 4.05 -33.27 -22.53
N PHE A 417 4.53 -32.96 -21.32
CA PHE A 417 4.73 -33.95 -20.27
C PHE A 417 3.43 -34.67 -19.91
N SER A 418 2.33 -33.94 -19.77
CA SER A 418 1.00 -34.50 -19.53
C SER A 418 0.58 -35.47 -20.65
N ALA A 419 0.78 -35.11 -21.92
CA ALA A 419 0.46 -35.98 -23.06
C ALA A 419 1.29 -37.28 -23.05
N VAL A 420 2.60 -37.17 -22.83
CA VAL A 420 3.50 -38.34 -22.73
C VAL A 420 3.11 -39.22 -21.54
N PHE A 421 2.78 -38.62 -20.39
CA PHE A 421 2.34 -39.36 -19.21
C PHE A 421 1.01 -40.09 -19.45
N MET A 422 0.05 -39.46 -20.13
CA MET A 422 -1.21 -40.10 -20.54
C MET A 422 -0.98 -41.28 -21.50
N LEU A 423 -0.06 -41.14 -22.47
CA LEU A 423 0.31 -42.24 -23.37
C LEU A 423 0.96 -43.40 -22.60
N PHE A 424 1.83 -43.08 -21.64
CA PHE A 424 2.43 -44.08 -20.76
C PHE A 424 1.37 -44.83 -19.94
N LEU A 425 0.44 -44.11 -19.29
CA LEU A 425 -0.66 -44.73 -18.54
C LEU A 425 -1.54 -45.62 -19.43
N SER A 426 -1.84 -45.17 -20.65
CA SER A 426 -2.62 -45.94 -21.62
C SER A 426 -1.90 -47.24 -22.02
N THR A 427 -0.58 -47.18 -22.18
CA THR A 427 0.25 -48.35 -22.48
C THR A 427 0.23 -49.35 -21.32
N VAL A 428 0.43 -48.87 -20.09
CA VAL A 428 0.38 -49.71 -18.87
C VAL A 428 -1.01 -50.33 -18.69
N GLN A 429 -2.08 -49.57 -18.92
CA GLN A 429 -3.44 -50.07 -18.86
C GLN A 429 -3.68 -51.19 -19.88
N THR A 430 -3.26 -50.99 -21.13
CA THR A 430 -3.39 -51.99 -22.20
C THR A 430 -2.60 -53.25 -21.86
N PHE A 431 -1.37 -53.09 -21.39
CA PHE A 431 -0.53 -54.20 -20.93
C PHE A 431 -1.18 -54.95 -19.77
N CYS A 432 -1.70 -54.25 -18.76
CA CYS A 432 -2.35 -54.88 -17.61
C CYS A 432 -3.67 -55.58 -17.94
N SER A 433 -4.37 -55.13 -18.97
CA SER A 433 -5.56 -55.79 -19.52
C SER A 433 -5.20 -57.12 -20.21
N ILE A 434 -4.18 -57.11 -21.05
CA ILE A 434 -3.71 -58.30 -21.80
C ILE A 434 -3.11 -59.35 -20.86
N TYR A 435 -2.26 -58.93 -19.92
CA TYR A 435 -1.50 -59.85 -19.06
C TYR A 435 -2.13 -60.10 -17.68
N SER A 436 -3.38 -59.65 -17.47
CA SER A 436 -4.13 -59.82 -16.21
C SER A 436 -3.30 -59.45 -14.97
N CYS A 437 -3.08 -58.15 -14.75
CA CYS A 437 -2.40 -57.60 -13.56
C CYS A 437 -3.11 -57.89 -12.21
N ALA A 438 -4.22 -58.66 -12.21
CA ALA A 438 -4.93 -59.11 -11.02
C ALA A 438 -4.04 -59.82 -9.99
N ARG A 439 -2.86 -60.33 -10.39
CA ARG A 439 -1.91 -60.98 -9.47
C ARG A 439 -1.02 -60.00 -8.69
N VAL A 440 -0.79 -58.78 -9.20
CA VAL A 440 0.06 -57.76 -8.55
C VAL A 440 -0.69 -56.96 -7.49
N PHE A 441 -1.98 -56.69 -7.68
CA PHE A 441 -2.82 -56.00 -6.68
C PHE A 441 -3.37 -56.92 -5.59
N LYS A 442 -3.35 -58.25 -5.78
CA LYS A 442 -3.77 -59.24 -4.75
C LYS A 442 -2.78 -59.43 -3.59
N GLN A 443 -1.62 -58.74 -3.60
CA GLN A 443 -0.66 -58.76 -2.49
C GLN A 443 -0.85 -57.63 -1.46
N LEU A 444 -1.89 -56.79 -1.60
CA LEU A 444 -2.28 -55.90 -0.50
C LEU A 444 -2.98 -56.75 0.58
N PRO A 445 -2.43 -56.83 1.82
CA PRO A 445 -3.05 -57.59 2.88
C PRO A 445 -4.43 -57.00 3.17
N LYS A 446 -5.47 -57.83 3.10
CA LYS A 446 -6.81 -57.47 3.58
C LYS A 446 -6.68 -57.09 5.05
N LEU A 447 -7.12 -55.88 5.39
CA LEU A 447 -7.33 -55.48 6.78
C LEU A 447 -8.54 -56.27 7.27
N ASP A 448 -8.32 -57.24 8.15
CA ASP A 448 -9.40 -57.89 8.90
C ASP A 448 -10.10 -56.84 9.75
N HIS A 449 -11.41 -56.70 9.56
CA HIS A 449 -12.27 -55.98 10.48
C HIS A 449 -12.57 -56.90 11.67
N PRO A 450 -12.35 -56.46 12.92
CA PRO A 450 -12.83 -57.20 14.08
C PRO A 450 -14.33 -56.96 14.23
N GLU A 451 -15.08 -58.05 14.41
CA GLU A 451 -16.43 -58.03 14.99
C GLU A 451 -16.39 -57.71 16.49
#